data_AF-A0A379WPQ1-F1
#
_entry.id   AF-A0A379WPQ1-F1
#
_cell.length_a   1.000
_cell.length_b   1.000
_cell.length_c   1.000
_cell.angle_alpha   90.00
_cell.angle_beta   90.00
_cell.angle_gamma   90.00
#
_symmetry.space_group_name_H-M   'P 1'
#
loop_
_entity.id
_entity.type
_entity.pdbx_description
1 polymer ?
#
loop_
_entity_poly.entity_id
_entity_poly.type
_entity_poly.pdbx_seq_one_letter_code
_entity_poly.pdbx_strand_id
1 'polypeptide(L)'
;MRPDVVVLAGFMRILSPMFVAHYYGRLLNIHPSLLPKYPGLHTHRQALENGDEEHGTSVHFVTDELDGGPGHSPGEGAGFCRRQRR
;
A
#
# COMPACT_ATOMS: atom_id res chain seq x y z
N MET A 1 -15.96 -19.80 0.37
CA MET A 1 -16.21 -18.57 1.17
C MET A 1 -16.50 -17.44 0.19
N ARG A 2 -17.49 -16.58 0.44
CA ARG A 2 -17.75 -15.35 -0.33
C ARG A 2 -17.52 -14.16 0.62
N PRO A 3 -16.27 -13.69 0.80
CA PRO A 3 -16.04 -12.54 1.66
C PRO A 3 -16.74 -11.31 1.06
N ASP A 4 -16.95 -10.26 1.83
CA ASP A 4 -17.40 -8.97 1.32
C ASP A 4 -16.21 -8.06 1.00
N VAL A 5 -15.12 -8.17 1.79
CA VAL A 5 -13.87 -7.42 1.65
C VAL A 5 -12.68 -8.35 1.90
N VAL A 6 -11.58 -8.09 1.20
CA VAL A 6 -10.27 -8.71 1.41
C VAL A 6 -9.28 -7.64 1.87
N VAL A 7 -8.59 -7.89 2.98
CA VAL A 7 -7.62 -6.95 3.56
C VAL A 7 -6.23 -7.56 3.55
N LEU A 8 -5.27 -6.86 2.93
CA LEU A 8 -3.86 -7.20 2.90
C LEU A 8 -3.15 -6.47 4.04
N ALA A 9 -3.00 -7.16 5.18
CA ALA A 9 -2.32 -6.64 6.36
C ALA A 9 -0.89 -7.22 6.46
N GLY A 10 0.08 -6.57 5.80
CA GLY A 10 1.47 -7.05 5.76
C GLY A 10 1.70 -8.20 4.77
N PHE A 11 0.89 -8.27 3.70
CA PHE A 11 1.02 -9.31 2.68
C PHE A 11 2.15 -8.99 1.70
N MET A 12 3.28 -9.70 1.80
CA MET A 12 4.51 -9.41 1.07
C MET A 12 4.65 -10.14 -0.28
N ARG A 13 3.56 -10.58 -0.90
CA ARG A 13 3.59 -11.26 -2.21
C ARG A 13 2.89 -10.44 -3.27
N ILE A 14 3.42 -10.50 -4.49
CA ILE A 14 2.78 -9.96 -5.68
C ILE A 14 1.49 -10.74 -5.91
N LEU A 15 0.39 -10.01 -6.07
CA LEU A 15 -0.91 -10.57 -6.42
C LEU A 15 -1.00 -10.74 -7.94
N SER A 16 -1.64 -11.81 -8.39
CA SER A 16 -1.91 -11.98 -9.82
C SER A 16 -2.97 -10.97 -10.27
N PRO A 17 -2.91 -10.47 -11.51
CA PRO A 17 -3.95 -9.58 -12.06
C PRO A 17 -5.35 -10.17 -11.94
N MET A 18 -5.49 -11.48 -12.17
CA MET A 18 -6.75 -12.21 -11.98
C MET A 18 -7.30 -12.13 -10.56
N PHE A 19 -6.43 -12.15 -9.54
CA PHE A 19 -6.85 -12.02 -8.15
C PHE A 19 -7.31 -10.59 -7.85
N VAL A 20 -6.57 -9.59 -8.34
CA VAL A 20 -6.93 -8.17 -8.17
C VAL A 20 -8.27 -7.87 -8.84
N ALA A 21 -8.45 -8.33 -10.08
CA ALA A 21 -9.70 -8.18 -10.82
C ALA A 21 -10.88 -8.86 -10.11
N HIS A 22 -10.68 -10.07 -9.56
CA HIS A 22 -11.73 -10.79 -8.83
C HIS A 22 -12.22 -10.03 -7.59
N TYR A 23 -11.36 -9.24 -6.95
CA TYR A 23 -11.67 -8.46 -5.76
C TYR A 23 -11.66 -6.94 -5.99
N TYR A 24 -11.82 -6.50 -7.24
CA TYR A 24 -11.84 -5.08 -7.59
C TYR A 24 -12.91 -4.32 -6.79
N GLY A 25 -12.54 -3.15 -6.24
CA GLY A 25 -13.41 -2.33 -5.38
C GLY A 25 -13.65 -2.87 -3.96
N ARG A 26 -13.04 -4.01 -3.60
CA ARG A 26 -13.19 -4.68 -2.29
C ARG A 26 -11.90 -5.35 -1.81
N LEU A 27 -10.77 -4.93 -2.37
CA LEU A 27 -9.42 -5.33 -1.99
C LEU A 27 -8.70 -4.13 -1.39
N LEU A 28 -8.41 -4.17 -0.10
CA LEU A 28 -7.72 -3.12 0.66
C LEU A 28 -6.31 -3.56 1.02
N ASN A 29 -5.36 -2.63 0.99
CA ASN A 29 -3.99 -2.86 1.46
C ASN A 29 -3.61 -1.87 2.56
N ILE A 30 -2.85 -2.36 3.54
CA ILE A 30 -2.27 -1.56 4.61
C ILE A 30 -0.77 -1.43 4.34
N HIS A 31 -0.32 -0.22 4.02
CA HIS A 31 1.07 0.09 3.75
C HIS A 31 1.70 0.85 4.92
N PRO A 32 2.89 0.45 5.44
CA PRO A 32 3.54 1.09 6.57
C PRO A 32 4.31 2.36 6.17
N SER A 33 3.67 3.24 5.39
CA SER A 33 4.17 4.59 5.12
C SER A 33 3.01 5.53 4.81
N LEU A 34 3.26 6.84 4.86
CA LEU A 34 2.35 7.87 4.39
C LEU A 34 2.49 8.02 2.86
N LEU A 35 1.82 7.16 2.09
CA LEU A 35 1.86 7.20 0.62
C LEU A 35 1.49 8.60 0.09
N PRO A 36 2.19 9.11 -0.94
CA PRO A 36 3.14 8.40 -1.82
C PRO A 36 4.55 8.22 -1.25
N LYS A 37 4.83 8.66 -0.02
CA LYS A 37 6.16 8.56 0.60
C LYS A 37 6.54 7.09 0.86
N TYR A 38 7.78 6.71 0.55
CA TYR A 38 8.35 5.35 0.74
C TYR A 38 7.43 4.22 0.26
N PRO A 39 7.21 4.10 -1.05
CA PRO A 39 6.59 2.91 -1.57
C PRO A 39 7.54 1.70 -1.41
N GLY A 40 6.98 0.49 -1.35
CA GLY A 40 7.78 -0.74 -1.22
C GLY A 40 8.28 -1.02 0.20
N LEU A 41 9.49 -1.57 0.32
CA LEU A 41 10.00 -2.16 1.57
C LEU A 41 10.80 -1.16 2.43
N HIS A 42 11.06 -1.54 3.69
CA HIS A 42 11.94 -0.80 4.61
C HIS A 42 11.54 0.66 4.88
N THR A 43 10.24 0.95 4.82
CA THR A 43 9.69 2.31 5.00
C THR A 43 10.14 2.99 6.30
N HIS A 44 10.17 2.25 7.42
CA HIS A 44 10.69 2.75 8.69
C HIS A 44 12.17 3.13 8.63
N ARG A 45 13.01 2.30 8.00
CA ARG A 45 14.45 2.58 7.84
C ARG A 45 14.65 3.85 7.01
N GLN A 46 13.95 3.96 5.88
CA GLN A 46 14.03 5.14 5.02
C GLN A 46 13.58 6.42 5.74
N ALA A 47 12.50 6.36 6.54
CA ALA A 47 12.06 7.48 7.36
C ALA A 47 13.10 7.85 8.44
N LEU A 48 13.78 6.84 9.01
CA LEU A 48 14.82 7.07 10.01
C LEU A 48 16.06 7.75 9.40
N GLU A 49 16.55 7.21 8.29
CA GLU A 49 17.73 7.68 7.55
C GLU A 49 17.53 9.09 6.98
N ASN A 50 16.31 9.42 6.54
CA ASN A 50 15.99 10.75 6.04
C ASN A 50 15.71 11.78 7.14
N GLY A 51 15.71 11.37 8.42
CA GLY A 51 15.46 12.27 9.54
C GLY A 51 14.02 12.78 9.62
N ASP A 52 13.05 11.99 9.16
CA ASP A 52 11.65 12.41 9.16
C ASP A 52 11.11 12.63 10.58
N GLU A 53 10.42 13.76 10.77
CA GLU A 53 9.68 14.09 12.00
C GLU A 53 8.35 13.32 12.10
N GLU A 54 7.76 12.96 10.95
CA GLU A 54 6.49 12.24 10.85
C GLU A 54 6.62 10.99 9.96
N HIS A 55 6.11 9.87 10.46
CA HIS A 55 5.95 8.62 9.73
C HIS A 55 4.50 8.11 9.89
N GLY A 56 4.10 6.99 9.30
CA GLY A 56 2.74 6.50 9.49
C GLY A 56 2.35 5.34 8.61
N THR A 57 1.04 5.13 8.47
CA THR A 57 0.45 4.07 7.67
C THR A 57 -0.64 4.63 6.75
N SER A 58 -0.73 4.09 5.55
CA SER A 58 -1.80 4.32 4.59
C SER A 58 -2.65 3.06 4.43
N VAL A 59 -3.96 3.23 4.31
CA VAL A 59 -4.90 2.20 3.86
C VAL A 59 -5.51 2.66 2.54
N HIS A 60 -5.45 1.81 1.52
CA HIS A 60 -5.91 2.16 0.18
C HIS A 60 -6.55 0.97 -0.52
N PHE A 61 -7.36 1.25 -1.55
CA PHE A 61 -7.79 0.21 -2.48
C PHE A 61 -6.63 -0.26 -3.35
N VAL A 62 -6.61 -1.55 -3.66
CA VAL A 62 -5.70 -2.11 -4.66
C VAL A 62 -6.37 -1.95 -6.02
N THR A 63 -5.73 -1.19 -6.91
CA THR A 63 -6.13 -1.04 -8.31
C THR A 63 -5.22 -1.87 -9.20
N ASP A 64 -5.69 -2.14 -10.43
CA ASP A 64 -4.90 -2.82 -11.47
C ASP A 64 -3.98 -1.85 -12.23
N GLU A 65 -3.78 -0.63 -11.71
CA GLU A 65 -2.83 0.34 -12.27
C GLU A 65 -1.40 -0.16 -12.01
N LEU A 66 -1.02 -1.11 -12.87
CA LEU A 66 0.29 -1.68 -13.04
C LEU A 66 0.92 -1.11 -14.33
N ASP A 67 0.70 0.16 -14.66
CA ASP A 67 1.27 0.76 -15.86
C ASP A 67 2.59 1.47 -15.55
N GLY A 68 3.67 0.71 -15.73
CA GLY A 68 4.68 1.14 -16.72
C GLY A 68 5.90 1.92 -16.24
N GLY A 69 6.64 1.44 -15.23
CA GLY A 69 8.02 1.88 -15.05
C GLY A 69 8.72 1.39 -13.78
N PRO A 70 10.07 1.31 -13.77
CA PRO A 70 10.83 1.04 -12.55
C PRO A 70 10.69 2.25 -11.62
N GLY A 71 9.63 2.24 -10.80
CA GLY A 71 9.29 3.35 -9.90
C GLY A 71 7.82 3.44 -9.50
N HIS A 72 6.90 2.80 -10.23
CA HIS A 72 5.49 2.77 -9.85
C HIS A 72 5.18 1.52 -9.04
N SER A 73 4.77 1.74 -7.79
CA SER A 73 4.41 0.65 -6.89
C SER A 73 2.92 0.37 -6.99
N PRO A 74 2.51 -0.89 -7.08
CA PRO A 74 1.10 -1.26 -7.14
C PRO A 74 0.42 -0.78 -5.84
N GLY A 75 -0.53 0.16 -5.94
CA GLY A 75 -1.29 0.58 -4.76
C GLY A 75 -1.71 2.03 -4.62
N GLU A 76 -1.59 2.91 -5.60
CA GLU A 76 -2.08 4.29 -5.43
C GLU A 76 -3.60 4.41 -5.69
N GLY A 77 -4.41 3.73 -4.89
CA GLY A 77 -5.84 3.98 -4.79
C GLY A 77 -6.14 5.09 -3.79
N ALA A 78 -7.29 5.77 -3.93
CA ALA A 78 -7.79 6.71 -2.91
C ALA A 78 -7.82 6.02 -1.52
N GLY A 79 -7.22 6.66 -0.52
CA GLY A 79 -6.94 6.03 0.76
C GLY A 79 -6.85 7.00 1.94
N PHE A 80 -6.90 6.47 3.15
CA PHE A 80 -6.74 7.22 4.39
C PHE A 80 -5.35 6.99 4.98
N CYS A 81 -4.73 8.05 5.49
CA CYS A 81 -3.40 8.01 6.07
C CYS A 81 -3.46 8.39 7.55
N ARG A 82 -2.83 7.59 8.43
CA ARG A 82 -2.64 7.93 9.83
C ARG A 82 -1.18 8.28 10.09
N ARG A 83 -0.94 9.52 10.50
CA ARG A 83 0.38 10.01 10.90
C ARG A 83 0.72 9.61 12.34
N GLN A 84 1.99 9.36 12.56
CA GLN A 84 2.65 9.10 13.83
C GLN A 84 3.86 10.02 13.88
N ARG A 85 3.92 10.88 14.89
CA ARG A 85 5.13 11.65 15.16
C ARG A 85 6.17 10.75 15.80
N ARG A 86 7.45 11.02 15.55
CA ARG A 86 8.51 10.48 16.40
C ARG A 86 8.33 10.91 17.85
#